data_AF-A0A7J2RGE8-F1
#
_entry.id   AF-A0A7J2RGE8-F1
#
_cell.length_a   1.000
_cell.length_b   1.000
_cell.length_c   1.000
_cell.angle_alpha   90.00
_cell.angle_beta   90.00
_cell.angle_gamma   90.00
#
_symmetry.space_group_name_H-M   'P 1'
#
loop_
_entity.id
_entity.type
_entity.pdbx_description
1 polymer ?
#
loop_
_entity_poly.entity_id
_entity_poly.type
_entity_poly.pdbx_seq_one_letter_code
_entity_poly.pdbx_strand_id
1 'polypeptide(L)'
;MKAPNSYTREDTVEIHTFGSSPLLEILLETLVSSRNINNYKAGNGEEKISIRIAEPGEFTKRAFLNGRINLTEAESVLHIIRSQTESELLLAVSNLKGRLAGFLSEIQGELMKLSARIEASIDFFDQDIELISFNEIEKQLEHIKEKLSKIVEKDQTSRIFHDGIKTVFVGWPNTGKSSVFNKLLNYSKAIVTPINGTTRDTLEAVLNLEGINFRIIDTAGIMQGKGELESIIMKRIYDSIKDAQVVLFFIDGGTK
;
A
#
# COMPACT_ATOMS: atom_id res chain seq x y z
N MET A 1 12.89 24.14 8.64
CA MET A 1 12.63 23.39 9.88
C MET A 1 13.94 22.88 10.44
N LYS A 2 14.25 23.17 11.71
CA LYS A 2 15.49 22.70 12.34
C LYS A 2 15.28 21.35 13.03
N ALA A 3 16.29 20.49 13.00
CA ALA A 3 16.34 19.28 13.80
C ALA A 3 16.17 19.60 15.31
N PRO A 4 15.49 18.74 16.09
CA PRO A 4 14.82 17.49 15.70
C PRO A 4 13.37 17.70 15.22
N ASN A 5 12.89 18.93 15.11
CA ASN A 5 11.49 19.27 14.87
C ASN A 5 11.15 19.35 13.36
N SER A 6 11.45 18.27 12.64
CA SER A 6 11.14 18.09 11.22
C SER A 6 10.58 16.68 10.98
N TYR A 7 10.08 16.42 9.76
CA TYR A 7 9.58 15.09 9.40
C TYR A 7 10.67 14.02 9.50
N THR A 8 11.87 14.29 8.95
CA THR A 8 12.99 13.34 9.00
C THR A 8 13.79 13.40 10.30
N ARG A 9 13.51 14.36 11.19
CA ARG A 9 14.37 14.77 12.34
C ARG A 9 15.73 15.37 11.96
N GLU A 10 15.97 15.62 10.69
CA GLU A 10 17.16 16.34 10.20
C GLU A 10 16.80 17.79 9.85
N ASP A 11 17.81 18.64 9.66
CA ASP A 11 17.58 19.98 9.13
C ASP A 11 16.96 19.90 7.74
N THR A 12 15.77 20.49 7.59
CA THR A 12 14.94 20.37 6.38
C THR A 12 14.48 21.76 5.94
N VAL A 13 14.57 22.03 4.63
CA VAL A 13 14.00 23.22 4.01
C VAL A 13 12.99 22.79 2.96
N GLU A 14 11.81 23.41 2.98
CA GLU A 14 10.77 23.21 1.96
C GLU A 14 10.66 24.49 1.12
N ILE A 15 10.76 24.34 -0.21
CA ILE A 15 10.69 25.46 -1.16
C ILE A 15 9.35 25.37 -1.88
N HIS A 16 8.48 26.36 -1.64
CA HIS A 16 7.18 26.45 -2.30
C HIS A 16 7.25 27.43 -3.47
N THR A 17 6.77 27.00 -4.63
CA THR A 17 6.90 27.72 -5.91
C THR A 17 5.66 27.47 -6.78
N PHE A 18 5.52 28.20 -7.88
CA PHE A 18 4.47 27.99 -8.88
C PHE A 18 4.50 26.56 -9.45
N GLY A 19 3.31 25.99 -9.70
CA GLY A 19 3.14 24.63 -10.24
C GLY A 19 3.42 24.49 -11.73
N SER A 20 4.58 24.97 -12.18
CA SER A 20 5.03 24.91 -13.58
C SER A 20 6.15 23.87 -13.71
N SER A 21 5.93 22.78 -14.47
CA SER A 21 6.91 21.69 -14.63
C SER A 21 8.29 22.19 -15.09
N PRO A 22 8.41 23.07 -16.12
CA PRO A 22 9.71 23.59 -16.53
C PRO A 22 10.45 24.35 -15.43
N LEU A 23 9.72 25.07 -14.56
CA LEU A 23 10.32 25.81 -13.46
C LEU A 23 10.80 24.88 -12.34
N LEU A 24 10.05 23.80 -12.07
CA LEU A 24 10.47 22.76 -11.11
C LEU A 24 11.71 22.01 -11.58
N GLU A 25 11.80 21.69 -12.88
CA GLU A 25 12.97 21.05 -13.49
C GLU A 25 14.20 21.95 -13.36
N ILE A 26 14.10 23.23 -13.75
CA ILE A 26 15.20 24.20 -13.61
C ILE A 26 15.64 24.33 -12.15
N LEU A 27 14.69 24.39 -11.21
CA LEU A 27 14.99 24.48 -9.78
C LEU A 27 15.74 23.22 -9.29
N LEU A 28 15.25 22.03 -9.63
CA LEU A 28 15.89 20.77 -9.24
C LEU A 28 17.29 20.62 -9.84
N GLU A 29 17.45 20.92 -11.13
CA GLU A 29 18.76 20.94 -11.80
C GLU A 29 19.70 21.93 -11.14
N THR A 30 19.22 23.13 -10.79
CA THR A 30 20.01 24.15 -10.09
C THR A 30 20.45 23.62 -8.72
N LEU A 31 19.56 23.02 -7.93
CA LEU A 31 19.88 22.50 -6.59
C LEU A 31 20.86 21.33 -6.61
N VAL A 32 20.73 20.41 -7.58
CA VAL A 32 21.55 19.19 -7.68
C VAL A 32 22.87 19.44 -8.44
N SER A 33 22.95 20.49 -9.25
CA SER A 33 24.16 20.85 -10.01
C SER A 33 25.37 21.00 -9.08
N SER A 34 26.43 20.25 -9.39
CA SER A 34 27.69 20.20 -8.61
C SER A 34 28.41 21.56 -8.47
N ARG A 35 27.99 22.57 -9.25
CA ARG A 35 28.46 23.96 -9.16
C ARG A 35 27.93 24.72 -7.93
N ASN A 36 26.90 24.20 -7.26
CA ASN A 36 26.35 24.78 -6.02
C ASN A 36 26.91 24.16 -4.74
N ILE A 37 27.91 23.28 -4.84
CA ILE A 37 28.81 22.91 -3.73
C ILE A 37 29.83 24.05 -3.54
N ASN A 38 29.36 25.28 -3.39
CA ASN A 38 30.21 26.42 -3.07
C ASN A 38 30.20 26.64 -1.55
N ASN A 39 31.26 26.16 -0.91
CA ASN A 39 31.90 26.75 0.27
C ASN A 39 30.96 27.46 1.26
N TYR A 40 30.09 26.72 1.94
CA TYR A 40 29.52 27.25 3.17
C TYR A 40 30.58 27.13 4.27
N LYS A 41 31.35 28.20 4.51
CA LYS A 41 32.19 28.34 5.71
C LYS A 41 31.29 28.59 6.91
N ALA A 42 30.69 27.53 7.44
CA ALA A 42 30.38 27.51 8.87
C ALA A 42 31.72 27.23 9.60
N GLY A 43 32.04 28.03 10.60
CA GLY A 43 33.35 28.02 11.27
C GLY A 43 33.82 26.61 11.67
N ASN A 44 35.11 26.36 11.42
CA ASN A 44 35.91 25.21 11.86
C ASN A 44 35.48 23.82 11.34
N GLY A 45 35.75 23.55 10.06
CA GLY A 45 35.68 22.23 9.43
C GLY A 45 34.87 22.26 8.13
N GLU A 46 35.51 22.05 6.98
CA GLU A 46 34.86 22.09 5.68
C GLU A 46 33.92 20.90 5.47
N GLU A 47 32.65 21.01 5.86
CA GLU A 47 31.61 20.07 5.44
C GLU A 47 31.01 20.53 4.09
N LYS A 48 31.34 19.79 3.02
CA LYS A 48 30.65 19.94 1.73
C LYS A 48 29.24 19.36 1.84
N ILE A 49 28.24 20.22 1.87
CA ILE A 49 26.84 19.80 1.72
C ILE A 49 26.62 19.45 0.24
N SER A 50 26.39 18.17 -0.03
CA SER A 50 26.03 17.66 -1.35
C SER A 50 24.53 17.37 -1.39
N ILE A 51 23.84 17.96 -2.35
CA ILE A 51 22.42 17.70 -2.60
C ILE A 51 22.32 16.62 -3.69
N ARG A 52 21.54 15.58 -3.44
CA ARG A 52 21.22 14.54 -4.43
C ARG A 52 19.73 14.32 -4.53
N ILE A 53 19.31 13.73 -5.65
CA ILE A 53 17.95 13.21 -5.79
C ILE A 53 17.71 12.11 -4.75
N ALA A 54 16.56 12.20 -4.09
CA ALA A 54 16.13 11.22 -3.09
C ALA A 54 15.68 9.92 -3.76
N GLU A 55 15.96 8.79 -3.10
CA GLU A 55 15.42 7.49 -3.50
C GLU A 55 13.91 7.39 -3.16
N PRO A 56 13.16 6.48 -3.81
CA PRO A 56 11.76 6.24 -3.48
C PRO A 56 11.57 5.95 -1.98
N GLY A 57 10.74 6.76 -1.32
CA GLY A 57 10.43 6.61 0.11
C GLY A 57 11.53 7.06 1.07
N GLU A 58 12.62 7.66 0.58
CA GLU A 58 13.79 7.98 1.41
C GLU A 58 13.47 8.91 2.59
N PHE A 59 12.63 9.92 2.41
CA PHE A 59 12.24 10.83 3.49
C PHE A 59 11.56 10.08 4.64
N THR A 60 10.62 9.19 4.33
CA THR A 60 9.92 8.36 5.31
C THR A 60 10.87 7.34 5.95
N LYS A 61 11.79 6.76 5.18
CA LYS A 61 12.86 5.89 5.68
C LYS A 61 13.74 6.61 6.70
N ARG A 62 14.16 7.85 6.41
CA ARG A 62 14.95 8.68 7.36
C ARG A 62 14.17 8.99 8.63
N ALA A 63 12.88 9.35 8.51
CA ALA A 63 12.01 9.53 9.66
C ALA A 63 11.95 8.27 10.56
N PHE A 64 11.83 7.09 9.95
CA PHE A 64 11.89 5.80 10.67
C PHE A 64 13.24 5.55 11.34
N LEU A 65 14.34 5.69 10.60
CA LEU A 65 15.70 5.46 11.12
C LEU A 65 16.06 6.42 12.26
N ASN A 66 15.58 7.66 12.20
CA ASN A 66 15.78 8.64 13.26
C ASN A 66 14.77 8.49 14.42
N GLY A 67 13.95 7.43 14.42
CA GLY A 67 13.02 7.09 15.49
C GLY A 67 11.84 8.06 15.63
N ARG A 68 11.52 8.82 14.57
CA ARG A 68 10.37 9.73 14.57
C ARG A 68 9.05 8.99 14.47
N ILE A 69 9.07 7.89 13.73
CA ILE A 69 7.95 7.00 13.45
C ILE A 69 8.44 5.55 13.50
N ASN A 70 7.55 4.60 13.77
CA ASN A 70 7.84 3.17 13.66
C ASN A 70 7.54 2.64 12.24
N LEU A 71 7.81 1.35 11.99
CA LEU A 71 7.65 0.75 10.67
C LEU A 71 6.17 0.73 10.22
N THR A 72 5.24 0.41 11.13
CA THR A 72 3.80 0.38 10.80
C THR A 72 3.27 1.76 10.45
N GLU A 73 3.77 2.81 11.09
CA GLU A 73 3.44 4.20 10.78
C GLU A 73 4.05 4.62 9.43
N ALA A 74 5.29 4.22 9.14
CA ALA A 74 5.95 4.47 7.86
C ALA A 74 5.17 3.83 6.68
N GLU A 75 4.75 2.58 6.81
CA GLU A 75 3.90 1.92 5.81
C GLU A 75 2.54 2.59 5.68
N SER A 76 1.96 3.07 6.79
CA SER A 76 0.68 3.77 6.79
C SER A 76 0.71 5.07 5.99
N VAL A 77 1.85 5.78 5.92
CA VAL A 77 2.00 6.96 5.04
C VAL A 77 1.76 6.58 3.58
N LEU A 78 2.33 5.45 3.13
CA LEU A 78 2.12 4.95 1.77
C LEU A 78 0.66 4.54 1.54
N HIS A 79 0.04 3.88 2.51
CA HIS A 79 -1.37 3.49 2.42
C HIS A 79 -2.32 4.68 2.36
N ILE A 80 -2.06 5.77 3.08
CA ILE A 80 -2.85 7.02 2.97
C ILE A 80 -2.77 7.57 1.55
N ILE A 81 -1.56 7.69 0.99
CA ILE A 81 -1.33 8.24 -0.36
C ILE A 81 -2.02 7.39 -1.43
N ARG A 82 -2.06 6.06 -1.25
CA ARG A 82 -2.59 5.12 -2.23
C ARG A 82 -4.07 4.77 -2.03
N SER A 83 -4.66 5.09 -0.88
CA SER A 83 -6.03 4.71 -0.54
C SER A 83 -7.02 5.16 -1.62
N GLN A 84 -7.88 4.23 -2.03
CA GLN A 84 -8.90 4.46 -3.06
C GLN A 84 -10.32 4.47 -2.46
N THR A 85 -10.46 3.93 -1.24
CA THR A 85 -11.72 3.93 -0.48
C THR A 85 -11.59 4.72 0.81
N GLU A 86 -12.72 5.24 1.31
CA GLU A 86 -12.78 5.88 2.62
C GLU A 86 -12.37 4.90 3.74
N SER A 87 -12.79 3.64 3.64
CA SER A 87 -12.43 2.58 4.59
C SER A 87 -10.92 2.34 4.66
N GLU A 88 -10.23 2.26 3.51
CA GLU A 88 -8.77 2.15 3.45
C GLU A 88 -8.08 3.36 4.06
N LEU A 89 -8.54 4.56 3.71
CA LEU A 89 -7.99 5.80 4.24
C LEU A 89 -8.12 5.86 5.77
N LEU A 90 -9.30 5.53 6.30
CA LEU A 90 -9.56 5.53 7.74
C LEU A 90 -8.70 4.48 8.47
N LEU A 91 -8.51 3.30 7.88
CA LEU A 91 -7.61 2.27 8.43
C LEU A 91 -6.17 2.75 8.44
N ALA A 92 -5.69 3.31 7.33
CA ALA A 92 -4.33 3.82 7.19
C ALA A 92 -4.07 4.98 8.17
N VAL A 93 -5.02 5.91 8.34
CA VAL A 93 -4.94 6.99 9.34
C VAL A 93 -4.93 6.42 10.77
N SER A 94 -5.74 5.39 11.04
CA SER A 94 -5.75 4.73 12.35
C SER A 94 -4.41 4.08 12.67
N ASN A 95 -3.77 3.45 11.69
CA ASN A 95 -2.45 2.83 11.86
C ASN A 95 -1.34 3.87 11.98
N LEU A 96 -1.41 4.97 11.22
CA LEU A 96 -0.50 6.12 11.37
C LEU A 96 -0.58 6.76 12.76
N LYS A 97 -1.75 6.71 13.41
CA LYS A 97 -1.93 7.13 14.81
C LYS A 97 -1.39 6.13 15.83
N GLY A 98 -0.75 5.05 15.39
CA GLY A 98 -0.12 4.07 16.26
C GLY A 98 -1.05 2.97 16.78
N ARG A 99 -2.25 2.77 16.22
CA ARG A 99 -3.16 1.71 16.69
C ARG A 99 -2.52 0.32 16.62
N LEU A 100 -1.94 -0.03 15.47
CA LEU A 100 -1.30 -1.33 15.27
C LEU A 100 -0.03 -1.46 16.13
N ALA A 101 0.79 -0.40 16.16
CA ALA A 101 1.99 -0.35 16.99
C ALA A 101 1.68 -0.53 18.49
N GLY A 102 0.65 0.17 19.00
CA GLY A 102 0.22 0.05 20.39
C GLY A 102 -0.28 -1.35 20.73
N PHE A 103 -1.08 -1.95 19.85
CA PHE A 103 -1.51 -3.34 20.01
C PHE A 103 -0.31 -4.32 20.06
N LEU A 104 0.64 -4.20 19.13
CA LEU A 104 1.83 -5.06 19.11
C LEU A 104 2.71 -4.85 20.35
N SER A 105 2.83 -3.61 20.82
CA SER A 105 3.57 -3.29 22.05
C SER A 105 2.91 -3.91 23.29
N GLU A 106 1.59 -3.99 23.34
CA GLU A 106 0.85 -4.66 24.43
C GLU A 106 1.17 -6.16 24.44
N ILE A 107 1.08 -6.82 23.28
CA ILE A 107 1.41 -8.24 23.11
C ILE A 107 2.86 -8.51 23.46
N GLN A 108 3.79 -7.68 22.98
CA GLN A 108 5.21 -7.79 23.31
C GLN A 108 5.44 -7.69 24.83
N GLY A 109 4.74 -6.77 25.50
CA GLY A 109 4.79 -6.62 26.95
C GLY A 109 4.28 -7.85 27.71
N GLU A 110 3.20 -8.48 27.24
CA GLU A 110 2.69 -9.73 27.81
C GLU A 110 3.67 -10.89 27.63
N LEU A 111 4.22 -11.06 26.42
CA LEU A 111 5.21 -12.09 26.12
C LEU A 111 6.50 -11.91 26.92
N MET A 112 6.97 -10.67 27.07
CA MET A 112 8.19 -10.39 27.83
C MET A 112 8.02 -10.68 29.32
N LYS A 113 6.84 -10.37 29.89
CA LYS A 113 6.51 -10.75 31.28
C LYS A 113 6.44 -12.26 31.45
N LEU A 114 5.81 -12.96 30.51
CA LEU A 114 5.73 -14.43 30.55
C LEU A 114 7.14 -15.05 30.44
N SER A 115 7.98 -14.55 29.53
CA SER A 115 9.37 -14.99 29.38
C SER A 115 10.16 -14.82 30.67
N ALA A 116 10.06 -13.67 31.32
CA ALA A 116 10.74 -13.40 32.58
C ALA A 116 10.28 -14.34 33.71
N ARG A 117 8.98 -14.68 33.77
CA ARG A 117 8.45 -15.64 34.76
C ARG A 117 8.94 -17.06 34.52
N ILE A 118 9.04 -17.47 33.25
CA ILE A 118 9.57 -18.79 32.87
C ILE A 118 11.06 -18.87 33.20
N GLU A 119 11.83 -17.84 32.84
CA GLU A 119 13.28 -17.75 33.13
C GLU A 119 13.55 -17.82 34.64
N ALA A 120 12.82 -17.04 35.44
CA ALA A 120 12.91 -17.12 36.90
C ALA A 120 12.56 -18.52 37.44
N SER A 121 11.62 -19.23 36.80
CA SER A 121 11.25 -20.58 37.23
C SER A 121 12.27 -21.65 36.86
N ILE A 122 13.09 -21.39 35.84
CA ILE A 122 14.23 -22.24 35.48
C ILE A 122 15.41 -21.96 36.40
N ASP A 123 15.70 -20.69 36.69
CA ASP A 123 16.88 -20.29 37.47
C ASP A 123 16.75 -20.56 38.97
N PHE A 124 15.52 -20.55 39.50
CA PHE A 124 15.25 -20.68 40.94
C PHE A 124 14.40 -21.90 41.29
N PHE A 125 14.48 -22.97 40.49
CA PHE A 125 13.64 -24.16 40.65
C PHE A 125 13.84 -24.91 41.99
N ASP A 126 14.99 -24.70 42.63
CA ASP A 126 15.40 -25.30 43.90
C ASP A 126 15.22 -24.37 45.11
N GLN A 127 14.67 -23.17 44.90
CA GLN A 127 14.37 -22.20 45.94
C GLN A 127 12.88 -22.25 46.33
N ASP A 128 12.57 -21.90 47.59
CA ASP A 128 11.19 -21.79 48.09
C ASP A 128 10.48 -20.53 47.54
N ILE A 129 10.37 -20.43 46.21
CA ILE A 129 9.71 -19.34 45.49
C ILE A 129 8.48 -19.90 44.77
N GLU A 130 7.39 -19.13 44.73
CA GLU A 130 6.19 -19.48 43.98
C GLU A 130 6.47 -19.44 42.46
N LEU A 131 6.59 -20.61 41.85
CA LEU A 131 6.89 -20.77 40.43
C LEU A 131 5.62 -20.71 39.57
N ILE A 132 5.76 -20.24 38.32
CA ILE A 132 4.66 -20.28 37.37
C ILE A 132 4.32 -21.73 37.01
N SER A 133 3.02 -22.07 36.99
CA SER A 133 2.59 -23.40 36.56
C SER A 133 2.46 -23.50 35.03
N PHE A 134 2.61 -24.71 34.49
CA PHE A 134 2.37 -24.96 33.05
C PHE A 134 0.96 -24.54 32.59
N ASN A 135 -0.05 -24.75 33.43
CA ASN A 135 -1.43 -24.35 33.11
C ASN A 135 -1.59 -22.82 33.02
N GLU A 136 -0.86 -22.06 33.85
CA GLU A 136 -0.84 -20.60 33.74
C GLU A 136 -0.14 -20.12 32.47
N ILE A 137 0.97 -20.76 32.09
CA ILE A 137 1.68 -20.47 30.83
C ILE A 137 0.74 -20.69 29.65
N GLU A 138 0.11 -21.88 29.59
CA GLU A 138 -0.81 -22.26 28.51
C GLU A 138 -1.97 -21.27 28.39
N LYS A 139 -2.59 -20.91 29.53
CA LYS A 139 -3.69 -19.93 29.56
C LYS A 139 -3.26 -18.55 29.06
N GLN A 140 -2.06 -18.08 29.42
CA GLN A 140 -1.55 -16.79 28.95
C GLN A 140 -1.23 -16.80 27.45
N LEU A 141 -0.64 -17.88 26.94
CA LEU A 141 -0.36 -18.06 25.52
C LEU A 141 -1.64 -18.13 24.68
N GLU A 142 -2.67 -18.86 25.15
CA GLU A 142 -3.94 -18.94 24.43
C GLU A 142 -4.65 -17.57 24.39
N HIS A 143 -4.60 -16.80 25.47
CA HIS A 143 -5.11 -15.43 25.49
C HIS A 143 -4.38 -14.50 24.50
N ILE A 144 -3.06 -14.57 24.42
CA ILE A 144 -2.26 -13.81 23.44
C ILE A 144 -2.63 -14.22 22.00
N LYS A 145 -2.78 -15.53 21.76
CA LYS A 145 -3.18 -16.09 20.47
C LYS A 145 -4.57 -15.63 20.05
N GLU A 146 -5.55 -15.61 20.96
CA GLU A 146 -6.89 -15.07 20.70
C GLU A 146 -6.88 -13.56 20.39
N LYS A 147 -6.00 -12.78 21.02
CA LYS A 147 -5.83 -11.38 20.66
C LYS A 147 -5.30 -11.22 19.24
N LEU A 148 -4.31 -12.02 18.86
CA LEU A 148 -3.69 -11.98 17.53
C LEU A 148 -4.64 -12.47 16.42
N SER A 149 -5.42 -13.52 16.67
CA SER A 149 -6.36 -14.08 15.67
C SER A 149 -7.41 -13.06 15.22
N LYS A 150 -7.88 -12.19 16.13
CA LYS A 150 -8.83 -11.11 15.82
C LYS A 150 -8.33 -10.11 14.77
N ILE A 151 -7.01 -9.98 14.59
CA ILE A 151 -6.42 -9.14 13.55
C ILE A 151 -6.35 -9.91 12.23
N VAL A 152 -5.94 -11.18 12.28
CA VAL A 152 -5.76 -12.01 11.09
C VAL A 152 -7.10 -12.33 10.39
N GLU A 153 -8.16 -12.60 11.15
CA GLU A 153 -9.47 -12.91 10.58
C GLU A 153 -10.11 -11.73 9.83
N LYS A 154 -9.75 -10.49 10.17
CA LYS A 154 -10.17 -9.30 9.42
C LYS A 154 -9.51 -9.16 8.05
N ASP A 155 -8.41 -9.87 7.80
CA ASP A 155 -7.56 -9.64 6.64
C ASP A 155 -8.03 -10.39 5.37
N GLN A 156 -8.89 -11.40 5.51
CA GLN A 156 -9.48 -12.07 4.33
C GLN A 156 -10.50 -11.19 3.60
N THR A 157 -11.17 -10.30 4.32
CA THR A 157 -12.03 -9.26 3.71
C THR A 157 -11.18 -8.09 3.20
N SER A 158 -10.07 -7.75 3.87
CA SER A 158 -9.21 -6.59 3.56
C SER A 158 -8.53 -6.68 2.18
N ARG A 159 -8.12 -7.88 1.72
CA ARG A 159 -7.50 -8.07 0.41
C ARG A 159 -8.43 -7.72 -0.75
N ILE A 160 -9.72 -8.03 -0.61
CA ILE A 160 -10.76 -7.66 -1.58
C ILE A 160 -10.92 -6.14 -1.65
N PHE A 161 -10.82 -5.46 -0.50
CA PHE A 161 -10.86 -4.00 -0.46
C PHE A 161 -9.62 -3.38 -1.12
N HIS A 162 -8.42 -3.85 -0.74
CA HIS A 162 -7.15 -3.26 -1.17
C HIS A 162 -6.85 -3.39 -2.67
N ASP A 163 -7.05 -4.58 -3.26
CA ASP A 163 -6.73 -4.80 -4.67
C ASP A 163 -7.94 -4.56 -5.59
N GLY A 164 -9.14 -4.50 -5.01
CA GLY A 164 -10.41 -4.46 -5.69
C GLY A 164 -10.83 -5.82 -6.27
N ILE A 165 -12.13 -5.99 -6.50
CA ILE A 165 -12.70 -7.17 -7.14
C ILE A 165 -12.32 -7.15 -8.62
N LYS A 166 -11.45 -8.08 -9.03
CA LYS A 166 -11.06 -8.25 -10.43
C LYS A 166 -12.27 -8.66 -11.25
N THR A 167 -12.73 -7.74 -12.10
CA THR A 167 -13.98 -7.83 -12.85
C THR A 167 -13.68 -7.77 -14.33
N VAL A 168 -13.99 -8.84 -15.07
CA VAL A 168 -13.67 -8.92 -16.50
C VAL A 168 -14.94 -8.72 -17.31
N PHE A 169 -14.88 -7.78 -18.25
CA PHE A 169 -15.95 -7.53 -19.20
C PHE A 169 -15.77 -8.45 -20.39
N VAL A 170 -16.73 -9.33 -20.64
CA VAL A 170 -16.68 -10.32 -21.72
C VAL A 170 -17.92 -10.17 -22.58
N GLY A 171 -17.80 -10.30 -23.90
CA GLY A 171 -18.97 -10.25 -24.78
C GLY A 171 -18.55 -10.33 -26.24
N TRP A 172 -19.53 -10.53 -27.12
CA TRP A 172 -19.30 -10.49 -28.57
C TRP A 172 -18.92 -9.07 -29.03
N PRO A 173 -18.24 -8.91 -30.18
CA PRO A 173 -18.04 -7.60 -30.79
C PRO A 173 -19.37 -6.86 -30.93
N ASN A 174 -19.34 -5.55 -30.71
CA ASN A 174 -20.49 -4.65 -30.83
C ASN A 174 -21.65 -4.85 -29.83
N THR A 175 -21.50 -5.66 -28.77
CA THR A 175 -22.53 -5.81 -27.71
C THR A 175 -22.61 -4.60 -26.74
N GLY A 176 -22.01 -3.47 -27.10
CA GLY A 176 -22.01 -2.26 -26.27
C GLY A 176 -21.06 -2.28 -25.08
N LYS A 177 -20.18 -3.29 -24.94
CA LYS A 177 -19.22 -3.44 -23.84
C LYS A 177 -18.36 -2.20 -23.60
N SER A 178 -17.71 -1.68 -24.64
CA SER A 178 -16.88 -0.47 -24.53
C SER A 178 -17.72 0.80 -24.30
N SER A 179 -18.98 0.82 -24.74
CA SER A 179 -19.92 1.91 -24.43
C SER A 179 -20.32 1.92 -22.95
N VAL A 180 -20.54 0.74 -22.34
CA VAL A 180 -20.80 0.62 -20.90
C VAL A 180 -19.55 0.93 -20.08
N PHE A 181 -18.39 0.42 -20.47
CA PHE A 181 -17.10 0.75 -19.84
C PHE A 181 -16.86 2.27 -19.80
N ASN A 182 -17.01 2.96 -20.93
CA ASN A 182 -16.86 4.41 -21.00
C ASN A 182 -17.90 5.17 -20.19
N LYS A 183 -19.15 4.67 -20.11
CA LYS A 183 -20.17 5.28 -19.25
C LYS A 183 -19.85 5.12 -17.77
N LEU A 184 -19.37 3.95 -17.35
CA LEU A 184 -18.97 3.68 -15.96
C LEU A 184 -17.78 4.54 -15.54
N LEU A 185 -16.83 4.78 -16.44
CA LEU A 185 -15.72 5.72 -16.24
C LEU A 185 -16.21 7.15 -15.99
N ASN A 186 -17.28 7.59 -16.68
CA ASN A 186 -17.82 8.94 -16.55
C ASN A 186 -18.76 9.13 -15.35
N TYR A 187 -19.41 8.06 -14.87
CA TYR A 187 -20.41 8.13 -13.80
C TYR A 187 -19.83 7.98 -12.39
N SER A 188 -18.64 7.40 -12.28
CA SER A 188 -17.98 7.14 -11.00
C SER A 188 -16.73 8.00 -10.85
N LYS A 189 -16.25 8.18 -9.60
CA LYS A 189 -14.88 8.66 -9.35
C LYS A 189 -13.89 7.58 -9.80
N ALA A 190 -13.83 7.29 -11.10
CA ALA A 190 -12.89 6.37 -11.66
C ALA A 190 -11.49 7.00 -11.56
N ILE A 191 -10.68 6.50 -10.64
CA ILE A 191 -9.27 6.85 -10.59
C ILE A 191 -8.59 5.98 -11.65
N VAL A 192 -8.28 6.58 -12.79
CA VAL A 192 -7.47 5.95 -13.83
C VAL A 192 -6.02 5.99 -13.34
N THR A 193 -5.57 4.92 -12.69
CA THR A 193 -4.16 4.77 -12.33
C THR A 193 -3.38 4.24 -13.54
N PRO A 194 -2.35 4.96 -14.03
CA PRO A 194 -1.38 4.36 -14.94
C PRO A 194 -0.59 3.31 -14.16
N ILE A 195 -0.89 2.03 -14.38
CA ILE A 195 -0.03 0.95 -13.89
C ILE A 195 1.19 0.93 -14.82
N ASN A 196 2.32 1.46 -14.33
CA ASN A 196 3.58 1.45 -15.08
C ASN A 196 3.96 -0.01 -15.42
N GLY A 197 3.93 -0.37 -16.72
CA GLY A 197 4.49 -1.63 -17.21
C GLY A 197 3.67 -2.39 -18.25
N THR A 198 2.42 -2.03 -18.55
CA THR A 198 1.64 -2.74 -19.58
C THR A 198 1.65 -1.99 -20.91
N THR A 199 2.58 -2.37 -21.77
CA THR A 199 2.53 -2.09 -23.20
C THR A 199 1.26 -2.69 -23.81
N ARG A 200 0.39 -1.82 -24.39
CA ARG A 200 -0.67 -2.07 -25.38
C ARG A 200 -1.60 -3.29 -25.14
N ASP A 201 -2.88 -3.00 -24.88
CA ASP A 201 -4.07 -3.86 -25.06
C ASP A 201 -4.85 -4.35 -23.83
N THR A 202 -4.81 -3.64 -22.71
CA THR A 202 -5.88 -3.75 -21.71
C THR A 202 -6.13 -2.42 -21.02
N LEU A 203 -7.32 -1.83 -21.21
CA LEU A 203 -7.76 -0.68 -20.43
C LEU A 203 -8.28 -1.21 -19.09
N GLU A 204 -7.56 -0.89 -18.02
CA GLU A 204 -7.99 -1.18 -16.66
C GLU A 204 -8.58 0.09 -16.03
N ALA A 205 -9.72 -0.06 -15.37
CA ALA A 205 -10.39 1.00 -14.65
C ALA A 205 -10.75 0.52 -13.25
N VAL A 206 -10.60 1.38 -12.24
CA VAL A 206 -11.13 1.11 -10.91
C VAL A 206 -12.44 1.87 -10.73
N LEU A 207 -13.52 1.11 -10.51
CA LEU A 207 -14.86 1.62 -10.23
C LEU A 207 -15.15 1.44 -8.74
N ASN A 208 -15.42 2.53 -8.02
CA ASN A 208 -15.90 2.44 -6.64
C ASN A 208 -17.43 2.39 -6.61
N LEU A 209 -18.00 1.30 -6.12
CA LEU A 209 -19.44 1.14 -5.86
C LEU A 209 -19.65 0.94 -4.37
N GLU A 210 -20.28 1.90 -3.70
CA GLU A 210 -20.64 1.82 -2.27
C GLU A 210 -19.46 1.42 -1.36
N GLY A 211 -18.24 1.89 -1.68
CA GLY A 211 -17.04 1.58 -0.90
C GLY A 211 -16.31 0.30 -1.30
N ILE A 212 -16.78 -0.42 -2.31
CA ILE A 212 -16.12 -1.59 -2.89
C ILE A 212 -15.45 -1.19 -4.22
N ASN A 213 -14.16 -1.47 -4.34
CA ASN A 213 -13.43 -1.27 -5.59
C ASN A 213 -13.66 -2.45 -6.53
N PHE A 214 -14.07 -2.16 -7.76
CA PHE A 214 -14.13 -3.11 -8.87
C PHE A 214 -13.03 -2.75 -9.86
N ARG A 215 -12.03 -3.62 -10.01
CA ARG A 215 -10.99 -3.47 -11.04
C ARG A 215 -11.52 -4.05 -12.33
N ILE A 216 -12.07 -3.19 -13.18
CA ILE A 216 -12.66 -3.55 -14.45
C ILE A 216 -11.57 -3.68 -15.51
N ILE A 217 -11.55 -4.83 -16.16
CA ILE A 217 -10.66 -5.15 -17.26
C ILE A 217 -11.51 -5.25 -18.53
N ASP A 218 -11.37 -4.30 -19.45
CA ASP A 218 -12.04 -4.38 -20.75
C ASP A 218 -11.26 -5.33 -21.66
N THR A 219 -11.82 -6.50 -21.97
CA THR A 219 -11.21 -7.39 -22.96
C THR A 219 -11.62 -6.99 -24.37
N ALA A 220 -10.87 -7.39 -25.39
CA ALA A 220 -11.40 -7.42 -26.75
C ALA A 220 -12.68 -8.28 -26.81
N GLY A 221 -13.58 -8.00 -27.76
CA GLY A 221 -14.76 -8.84 -27.96
C GLY A 221 -14.39 -10.26 -28.39
N ILE A 222 -15.17 -11.25 -28.00
CA ILE A 222 -15.00 -12.67 -28.39
C ILE A 222 -15.22 -12.79 -29.90
N MET A 223 -14.16 -13.04 -30.66
CA MET A 223 -14.24 -13.28 -32.11
C MET A 223 -14.17 -14.77 -32.42
N GLN A 224 -15.00 -15.24 -33.36
CA GLN A 224 -14.81 -16.55 -34.01
C GLN A 224 -13.96 -16.36 -35.27
N GLY A 225 -12.66 -16.64 -35.18
CA GLY A 225 -11.73 -16.59 -36.30
C GLY A 225 -10.73 -17.75 -36.26
N LYS A 226 -10.19 -18.15 -37.42
CA LYS A 226 -9.23 -19.26 -37.57
C LYS A 226 -7.81 -18.77 -37.88
N GLY A 227 -7.36 -17.70 -37.22
CA GLY A 227 -6.01 -17.16 -37.35
C GLY A 227 -5.22 -17.21 -36.04
N GLU A 228 -3.89 -17.12 -36.15
CA GLU A 228 -2.98 -17.14 -34.99
C GLU A 228 -3.23 -15.96 -34.04
N LEU A 229 -3.52 -14.77 -34.57
CA LEU A 229 -3.80 -13.58 -33.78
C LEU A 229 -5.09 -13.73 -32.96
N GLU A 230 -6.15 -14.28 -33.56
CA GLU A 230 -7.42 -14.54 -32.89
C GLU A 230 -7.27 -15.59 -31.79
N SER A 231 -6.44 -16.61 -32.00
CA SER A 231 -6.14 -17.61 -30.98
C SER A 231 -5.44 -17.00 -29.75
N ILE A 232 -4.53 -16.04 -29.96
CA ILE A 232 -3.84 -15.32 -28.89
C ILE A 232 -4.81 -14.42 -28.12
N ILE A 233 -5.72 -13.74 -28.81
CA ILE A 233 -6.75 -12.90 -28.19
C ILE A 233 -7.71 -13.76 -27.35
N MET A 234 -8.19 -14.89 -27.89
CA MET A 234 -9.05 -15.82 -27.17
C MET A 234 -8.36 -16.39 -25.94
N LYS A 235 -7.08 -16.78 -26.06
CA LYS A 235 -6.28 -17.25 -24.91
C LYS A 235 -6.20 -16.19 -23.82
N ARG A 236 -5.92 -14.92 -24.17
CA ARG A 236 -5.89 -13.80 -23.21
C ARG A 236 -7.23 -13.57 -22.52
N ILE A 237 -8.34 -13.69 -23.24
CA ILE A 237 -9.69 -13.60 -22.66
C ILE A 237 -9.91 -14.74 -21.66
N TYR A 238 -9.56 -15.97 -22.03
CA TYR A 238 -9.68 -17.13 -21.14
C TYR A 238 -8.80 -17.01 -19.89
N ASP A 239 -7.54 -16.59 -20.04
CA ASP A 239 -6.63 -16.35 -18.92
C ASP A 239 -7.20 -15.25 -17.99
N SER A 240 -7.75 -14.19 -18.57
CA SER A 240 -8.39 -13.11 -17.81
C SER A 240 -9.62 -13.59 -17.03
N ILE A 241 -10.48 -14.42 -17.66
CA ILE A 241 -11.66 -15.03 -17.03
C ILE A 241 -11.24 -15.95 -15.87
N LYS A 242 -10.21 -16.76 -16.06
CA LYS A 242 -9.73 -17.70 -15.04
C LYS A 242 -9.23 -16.98 -13.79
N ASP A 243 -8.58 -15.83 -13.98
CA ASP A 243 -8.08 -15.02 -12.89
C ASP A 243 -9.11 -14.01 -12.35
N ALA A 244 -10.31 -13.95 -12.91
CA ALA A 244 -11.35 -13.02 -12.50
C ALA A 244 -12.11 -13.52 -11.27
N GLN A 245 -12.49 -12.59 -10.39
CA GLN A 245 -13.43 -12.86 -9.32
C GLN A 245 -14.87 -12.67 -9.77
N VAL A 246 -15.10 -11.75 -10.71
CA VAL A 246 -16.41 -11.47 -11.33
C VAL A 246 -16.25 -11.40 -12.85
N VAL A 247 -17.19 -12.00 -13.57
CA VAL A 247 -17.27 -11.89 -15.03
C VAL A 247 -18.60 -11.24 -15.39
N LEU A 248 -18.56 -10.12 -16.11
CA LEU A 248 -19.75 -9.48 -16.66
C LEU A 248 -19.84 -9.83 -18.15
N PHE A 249 -20.83 -10.66 -18.49
CA PHE A 249 -21.07 -11.10 -19.86
C PHE A 249 -22.11 -10.21 -20.56
N PHE A 250 -21.70 -9.56 -21.64
CA PHE A 250 -22.51 -8.62 -22.42
C PHE A 250 -23.12 -9.30 -23.64
N ILE A 251 -24.44 -9.25 -23.73
CA ILE A 251 -25.25 -9.75 -24.83
C ILE A 251 -26.02 -8.58 -25.43
N ASP A 252 -26.13 -8.54 -26.76
CA ASP A 252 -26.99 -7.57 -27.42
C ASP A 252 -28.46 -7.99 -27.30
N GLY A 253 -29.29 -7.12 -26.73
CA GLY A 253 -30.73 -7.33 -26.58
C GLY A 253 -31.53 -7.06 -27.87
N GLY A 254 -30.89 -6.52 -28.92
CA GLY A 254 -31.49 -6.30 -30.23
C GLY A 254 -31.52 -7.52 -31.14
N THR A 255 -30.67 -8.52 -30.87
CA THR A 255 -30.65 -9.80 -31.59
C THR A 255 -31.61 -10.79 -30.94
N LYS A 256 -32.74 -11.06 -31.61
CA LYS A 256 -33.62 -12.20 -31.34
C LYS A 256 -32.96 -13.52 -31.74
#